data_AF-A0A1X1PMF3-F1
#
_entry.id   AF-A0A1X1PMF3-F1
#
_cell.length_a   1.000
_cell.length_b   1.000
_cell.length_c   1.000
_cell.angle_alpha   90.00
_cell.angle_beta   90.00
_cell.angle_gamma   90.00
#
_symmetry.space_group_name_H-M   'P 1'
#
loop_
_entity.id
_entity.type
_entity.pdbx_description
1 polymer ?
#
loop_
_entity_poly.entity_id
_entity_poly.type
_entity_poly.pdbx_seq_one_letter_code
_entity_poly.pdbx_strand_id
1 'polypeptide(L)' 'MITGVGLSGIRIAFTRRLGAWVGRAIPVVGEVFLARDAYLIMRNTVSTCNRIVKPEDRVL' A
#
# COMPACT_ATOMS: atom_id res chain seq x y z
N MET A 1 -3.52 23.96 5.99
CA MET A 1 -4.49 23.71 4.90
C MET A 1 -3.80 24.05 3.59
N ILE A 2 -3.54 23.07 2.73
CA ILE A 2 -2.89 23.25 1.42
C ILE A 2 -3.96 23.07 0.33
N THR A 3 -4.82 24.06 0.16
CA THR A 3 -5.79 24.10 -0.94
C THR A 3 -6.00 25.55 -1.36
N GLY A 4 -5.14 26.03 -2.27
CA GLY A 4 -5.25 27.37 -2.85
C GLY A 4 -4.33 27.65 -4.04
N VAL A 5 -3.51 26.68 -4.47
CA VAL A 5 -2.64 26.81 -5.63
C VAL A 5 -3.19 25.89 -6.72
N GLY A 6 -3.64 26.47 -7.83
CA GLY A 6 -4.06 25.70 -9.02
C GLY A 6 -2.94 24.76 -9.50
N LEU A 7 -3.25 23.84 -10.43
CA LEU A 7 -2.35 22.79 -10.93
C LEU A 7 -0.90 23.26 -11.19
N SER A 8 -0.71 24.49 -11.67
CA SER A 8 0.61 25.12 -11.87
C SER A 8 1.41 25.32 -10.57
N GLY A 9 0.76 25.70 -9.47
CA GLY A 9 1.38 25.87 -8.15
C GLY A 9 1.72 24.55 -7.46
N ILE A 10 0.94 23.49 -7.70
CA ILE A 10 1.29 22.12 -7.28
C ILE A 10 2.59 21.69 -7.97
N ARG A 11 2.70 21.90 -9.29
CA ARG A 11 3.91 21.58 -10.06
C ARG A 11 5.15 22.33 -9.54
N ILE A 12 5.02 23.62 -9.21
CA ILE A 12 6.12 24.45 -8.68
C ILE A 12 6.52 24.02 -7.26
N ALA A 13 5.54 23.71 -6.41
CA ALA A 13 5.79 23.20 -5.06
C ALA A 13 6.46 21.82 -5.10
N PHE A 14 6.07 20.96 -6.06
CA PHE A 14 6.69 19.68 -6.33
C PHE A 14 8.14 19.86 -6.77
N THR A 15 8.42 20.66 -7.80
CA THR A 15 9.79 20.85 -8.33
C THR A 15 10.75 21.46 -7.31
N ARG A 16 10.28 22.41 -6.48
CA ARG A 16 11.11 23.07 -5.47
C ARG A 16 11.41 22.20 -4.25
N ARG A 17 10.63 21.13 -4.02
CA ARG A 17 10.78 20.21 -2.88
C ARG A 17 10.75 18.74 -3.32
N LEU A 18 11.25 18.41 -4.51
CA LEU A 18 11.22 17.04 -5.06
C LEU A 18 11.83 16.03 -4.10
N GLY A 19 13.00 16.33 -3.53
CA GLY A 19 13.65 15.42 -2.59
C GLY A 19 12.80 15.12 -1.35
N ALA A 20 12.12 16.14 -0.79
CA ALA A 20 11.23 15.96 0.36
C ALA A 20 9.93 15.23 -0.01
N TRP A 21 9.45 15.40 -1.24
CA TRP A 21 8.28 14.68 -1.74
C TRP A 21 8.61 13.21 -2.02
N VAL A 22 9.66 12.94 -2.80
CA VAL A 22 10.15 11.59 -3.11
C VAL A 22 10.52 10.84 -1.83
N GLY A 23 11.21 11.49 -0.90
CA GLY A 23 11.60 10.91 0.39
C GLY A 23 10.43 10.52 1.30
N ARG A 24 9.22 11.02 1.04
CA ARG A 24 7.99 10.60 1.74
C ARG A 24 7.16 9.62 0.92
N ALA A 25 7.11 9.81 -0.39
CA ALA A 25 6.33 8.95 -1.29
C ALA A 25 6.91 7.52 -1.36
N ILE A 26 8.24 7.36 -1.43
CA ILE A 26 8.86 6.04 -1.51
C ILE A 26 8.54 5.17 -0.29
N PRO A 27 8.71 5.63 0.97
CA PRO A 27 8.31 4.86 2.14
C PRO A 27 6.83 4.45 2.13
N VAL A 28 5.93 5.39 1.81
CA VAL A 28 4.48 5.12 1.76
C VAL A 28 4.16 4.05 0.72
N VAL A 29 4.76 4.15 -0.47
CA VAL A 29 4.61 3.12 -1.51
C VAL A 29 5.15 1.78 -1.00
N GLY A 30 6.33 1.77 -0.37
CA GLY A 30 6.92 0.56 0.21
C GLY A 30 6.01 -0.13 1.22
N GLU A 31 5.37 0.61 2.13
CA GLU A 31 4.40 0.08 3.08
C GLU A 31 3.17 -0.52 2.39
N VAL A 32 2.67 0.11 1.33
CA VAL A 32 1.52 -0.40 0.55
C VAL A 32 1.87 -1.73 -0.11
N PHE A 33 3.06 -1.84 -0.71
CA PHE A 33 3.54 -3.09 -1.30
C PHE A 33 3.71 -4.18 -0.24
N LEU A 34 4.33 -3.85 0.90
CA LEU A 34 4.51 -4.78 2.01
C LEU A 34 3.17 -5.29 2.56
N ALA A 35 2.21 -4.39 2.79
CA ALA A 35 0.87 -4.75 3.26
C ALA A 35 0.14 -5.64 2.25
N ARG A 36 0.29 -5.34 0.95
CA ARG A 36 -0.28 -6.16 -0.12
C ARG A 36 0.30 -7.57 -0.10
N ASP A 37 1.62 -7.72 -0.01
CA ASP A 37 2.27 -9.02 0.00
C ASP A 37 1.92 -9.82 1.26
N ALA A 38 1.92 -9.18 2.43
CA ALA A 38 1.48 -9.82 3.67
C ALA A 38 0.04 -10.35 3.56
N TYR A 39 -0.87 -9.55 3.00
CA TYR A 39 -2.25 -9.97 2.74
C TYR A 39 -2.33 -11.15 1.76
N LEU A 40 -1.55 -11.10 0.67
CA LEU A 40 -1.48 -12.18 -0.32
C LEU A 40 -0.95 -13.49 0.27
N ILE A 41 0.08 -13.43 1.11
CA ILE A 41 0.61 -14.59 1.82
C ILE A 41 -0.47 -15.16 2.73
N MET A 42 -1.05 -14.32 3.61
CA MET A 42 -2.05 -14.77 4.58
C MET A 42 -3.25 -15.45 3.91
N ARG A 43 -3.85 -14.83 2.88
CA ARG A 43 -5.00 -15.42 2.17
C ARG A 43 -4.65 -16.74 1.48
N ASN A 44 -3.45 -16.83 0.89
CA ASN A 44 -3.03 -18.03 0.19
C ASN A 44 -2.76 -19.17 1.18
N THR A 45 -2.17 -18.85 2.34
CA THR A 45 -1.97 -19.79 3.44
C THR A 45 -3.32 -20.30 3.95
N VAL A 46 -4.26 -19.42 4.27
CA VAL A 46 -5.61 -19.82 4.72
C VAL A 46 -6.30 -20.69 3.68
N SER A 47 -6.30 -20.29 2.41
CA SER A 47 -6.87 -21.08 1.32
C SER A 47 -6.21 -22.46 1.19
N THR A 48 -4.89 -22.54 1.37
CA THR A 48 -4.15 -23.80 1.27
C THR A 48 -4.47 -24.71 2.44
N CYS A 49 -4.48 -24.18 3.67
CA CYS A 49 -4.89 -24.93 4.86
C CYS A 49 -6.32 -25.44 4.74
N ASN A 50 -7.27 -24.58 4.34
CA ASN A 50 -8.68 -24.93 4.14
C ASN A 50 -8.90 -26.07 3.14
N ARG A 51 -8.01 -26.21 2.16
CA ARG A 51 -8.07 -27.29 1.17
C ARG A 51 -7.65 -28.65 1.74
N ILE A 52 -6.81 -28.65 2.77
CA ILE A 52 -6.25 -29.87 3.37
C ILE A 52 -7.11 -30.34 4.54
N VAL A 53 -7.68 -29.41 5.31
CA VAL A 53 -8.53 -29.73 6.47
C VAL A 53 -9.89 -30.25 6.06
N LYS A 54 -10.52 -30.97 7.00
CA LYS A 54 -11.90 -31.44 6.86
C LYS A 54 -12.87 -30.26 6.73
N PRO A 55 -14.04 -30.43 6.09
CA PRO A 55 -14.98 -29.35 5.85
C PRO A 55 -15.40 -28.59 7.12
N GLU A 56 -15.45 -29.27 8.26
CA GLU A 56 -15.90 -28.71 9.54
C GLU A 56 -14.87 -27.75 10.16
N ASP A 57 -13.58 -27.92 9.82
CA ASP A 57 -12.46 -27.14 10.37
C ASP A 57 -12.02 -25.98 9.45
N ARG A 58 -12.74 -25.73 8.36
CA ARG A 58 -12.41 -24.66 7.40
C ARG A 58 -12.74 -23.29 7.97
N VAL A 59 -11.84 -22.34 7.74
CA VAL A 59 -12.02 -20.93 8.12
C VAL A 59 -12.60 -20.14 6.94
N LEU A 60 -13.51 -19.19 7.17
CA LEU A 60 -14.09 -18.34 6.13
C LEU A 60 -13.10 -17.26 5.63
#